data_AF-A0A060ZCX8-F1
#
_entry.id   AF-A0A060ZCX8-F1
#
_cell.length_a   1.000
_cell.length_b   1.000
_cell.length_c   1.000
_cell.angle_alpha   90.00
_cell.angle_beta   90.00
_cell.angle_gamma   90.00
#
_symmetry.space_group_name_H-M   'P 1'
#
loop_
_entity.id
_entity.type
_entity.pdbx_description
1 polymer ?
#
loop_
_entity_poly.entity_id
_entity_poly.type
_entity_poly.pdbx_seq_one_letter_code
_entity_poly.pdbx_strand_id
1 'polypeptide(L)'
;MSSSTLKDEITEKHGPNALDLVLTVYLNFYYSELEIIDLCARWIPRRENLREKSYLIHHASDEVVHARLFKEGVERLGLVWDEFDHDKYRIDDIDRRFRKLYESDDEIEVLIGLNLYAEGVLAMEELHQLGRNKPKYFPEFSRIEREERRHMGFGLTVAKRLLEESEETRRRGIEYCKWYQEHLDNYLGGELSQTISWAIEEGFVEADYIPRTRARFGETMSKLGLLEA
;
A
#
# COMPACT_ATOMS: atom_id res chain seq x y z
N MET A 1 20.73 -1.17 -34.35
CA MET A 1 20.57 -2.22 -33.32
C MET A 1 19.62 -1.64 -32.29
N SER A 2 18.43 -2.23 -32.11
CA SER A 2 17.51 -1.80 -31.04
C SER A 2 18.19 -2.10 -29.71
N SER A 3 18.27 -1.11 -28.82
CA SER A 3 18.66 -1.37 -27.42
C SER A 3 17.63 -2.33 -26.82
N SER A 4 18.09 -3.39 -26.12
CA SER A 4 17.20 -4.24 -25.32
C SER A 4 16.47 -3.39 -24.27
N THR A 5 15.17 -3.60 -24.11
CA THR A 5 14.35 -2.88 -23.12
C THR A 5 14.43 -3.58 -21.75
N LEU A 6 14.04 -2.90 -20.67
CA LEU A 6 14.07 -3.51 -19.33
C LEU A 6 13.13 -4.71 -19.21
N LYS A 7 11.97 -4.69 -19.89
CA LYS A 7 11.06 -5.85 -19.96
C LYS A 7 11.70 -7.05 -20.65
N ASP A 8 12.54 -6.83 -21.67
CA ASP A 8 13.25 -7.90 -22.36
C ASP A 8 14.28 -8.52 -21.40
N GLU A 9 15.04 -7.67 -20.68
CA GLU A 9 15.99 -8.14 -19.66
C GLU A 9 15.32 -8.92 -18.52
N ILE A 10 14.18 -8.43 -18.00
CA ILE A 10 13.42 -9.14 -16.95
C ILE A 10 13.00 -10.51 -17.46
N THR A 11 12.43 -10.57 -18.67
CA THR A 11 11.95 -11.81 -19.27
C THR A 11 13.08 -12.80 -19.55
N GLU A 12 14.23 -12.32 -20.05
CA GLU A 12 15.40 -13.16 -20.34
C GLU A 12 16.04 -13.72 -19.06
N LYS A 13 16.08 -12.92 -17.99
CA LYS A 13 16.79 -13.28 -16.76
C LYS A 13 15.93 -14.08 -15.78
N HIS A 14 14.66 -13.72 -15.66
CA HIS A 14 13.76 -14.22 -14.61
C HIS A 14 12.51 -14.93 -15.20
N GLY A 15 12.37 -14.96 -16.52
CA GLY A 15 11.21 -15.53 -17.20
C GLY A 15 10.02 -14.58 -17.30
N PRO A 16 8.99 -14.94 -18.08
CA PRO A 16 7.81 -14.09 -18.33
C PRO A 16 6.98 -13.81 -17.08
N ASN A 17 6.93 -14.75 -16.13
CA ASN A 17 6.21 -14.59 -14.87
C ASN A 17 6.76 -13.45 -14.02
N ALA A 18 8.04 -13.11 -14.17
CA ALA A 18 8.65 -12.00 -13.47
C ALA A 18 8.19 -10.64 -13.98
N LEU A 19 8.01 -10.51 -15.30
CA LEU A 19 7.42 -9.31 -15.87
C LEU A 19 5.97 -9.15 -15.41
N ASP A 20 5.22 -10.25 -15.38
CA ASP A 20 3.84 -10.25 -14.89
C ASP A 20 3.76 -9.83 -13.41
N LEU A 21 4.68 -10.29 -12.55
CA LEU A 21 4.77 -9.81 -11.16
C LEU A 21 5.04 -8.29 -11.12
N VAL A 22 6.06 -7.81 -11.84
CA VAL A 22 6.44 -6.39 -11.83
C VAL A 22 5.28 -5.52 -12.28
N LEU A 23 4.57 -5.91 -13.35
CA LEU A 23 3.39 -5.20 -13.85
C LEU A 23 2.22 -5.24 -12.86
N THR A 24 2.01 -6.38 -12.20
CA THR A 24 1.01 -6.52 -11.13
C THR A 24 1.28 -5.52 -10.01
N VAL A 25 2.52 -5.43 -9.53
CA VAL A 25 2.89 -4.47 -8.49
C VAL A 25 2.60 -3.03 -8.94
N TYR A 26 3.15 -2.61 -10.09
CA TYR A 26 2.96 -1.23 -10.57
C TYR A 26 1.49 -0.87 -10.76
N LEU A 27 0.70 -1.77 -11.35
CA LEU A 27 -0.69 -1.50 -11.65
C LEU A 27 -1.54 -1.39 -10.37
N ASN A 28 -1.33 -2.30 -9.41
CA ASN A 28 -2.13 -2.28 -8.18
C ASN A 28 -1.75 -1.10 -7.30
N PHE A 29 -0.47 -0.70 -7.24
CA PHE A 29 -0.09 0.55 -6.60
C PHE A 29 -0.76 1.75 -7.29
N TYR A 30 -0.68 1.84 -8.62
CA TYR A 30 -1.33 2.92 -9.38
C TYR A 30 -2.82 3.08 -9.03
N TYR A 31 -3.59 1.99 -9.08
CA TYR A 31 -5.03 2.06 -8.77
C TYR A 31 -5.28 2.32 -7.28
N SER A 32 -4.44 1.79 -6.39
CA SER A 32 -4.52 2.11 -4.97
C SER A 32 -4.40 3.62 -4.75
N GLU A 33 -3.44 4.29 -5.41
CA GLU A 33 -3.31 5.75 -5.30
C GLU A 33 -4.57 6.49 -5.75
N LEU A 34 -5.24 6.04 -6.81
CA LEU A 34 -6.50 6.63 -7.27
C LEU A 34 -7.63 6.45 -6.26
N GLU A 35 -7.75 5.27 -5.66
CA GLU A 35 -8.74 4.98 -4.62
C GLU A 35 -8.49 5.82 -3.36
N ILE A 36 -7.21 6.07 -3.01
CA ILE A 36 -6.83 6.93 -1.89
C ILE A 36 -7.21 8.39 -2.14
N ILE A 37 -7.05 8.88 -3.37
CA ILE A 37 -7.51 10.23 -3.76
C ILE A 37 -9.03 10.37 -3.54
N ASP A 38 -9.81 9.37 -3.95
CA ASP A 38 -11.26 9.37 -3.76
C ASP A 38 -11.65 9.30 -2.27
N LEU A 39 -10.95 8.50 -1.47
CA LEU A 39 -11.11 8.47 -0.02
C LEU A 39 -10.81 9.83 0.62
N CYS A 40 -9.70 10.46 0.24
CA CYS A 40 -9.36 11.81 0.72
C CYS A 40 -10.44 12.82 0.32
N ALA A 41 -10.90 12.80 -0.94
CA ALA A 41 -11.95 13.69 -1.44
C ALA A 41 -13.27 13.52 -0.65
N ARG A 42 -13.59 12.30 -0.22
CA ARG A 42 -14.75 12.02 0.65
C ARG A 42 -14.58 12.64 2.05
N TRP A 43 -13.40 12.56 2.66
CA TRP A 43 -13.18 13.02 4.03
C TRP A 43 -12.84 14.51 4.18
N ILE A 44 -12.22 15.14 3.17
CA ILE A 44 -11.91 16.58 3.17
C ILE A 44 -13.11 17.47 3.58
N PRO A 45 -14.33 17.34 3.00
CA PRO A 45 -15.44 18.20 3.38
C PRO A 45 -15.98 17.92 4.79
N ARG A 46 -15.78 16.70 5.31
CA ARG A 46 -16.23 16.26 6.64
C ARG A 46 -15.32 16.74 7.77
N ARG A 47 -14.08 17.13 7.45
CA ARG A 47 -13.10 17.55 8.45
C ARG A 47 -13.36 18.96 8.95
N GLU A 48 -13.55 19.16 10.25
CA GLU A 48 -13.73 20.49 10.82
C GLU A 48 -12.39 21.16 11.18
N ASN A 49 -11.43 20.37 11.67
CA ASN A 49 -10.10 20.88 12.00
C ASN A 49 -9.32 21.23 10.72
N LEU A 50 -8.99 22.51 10.55
CA LEU A 50 -8.32 23.01 9.33
C LEU A 50 -6.91 22.45 9.12
N ARG A 51 -6.18 22.11 10.19
CA ARG A 51 -4.84 21.52 10.07
C ARG A 51 -4.93 20.09 9.52
N GLU A 52 -5.90 19.33 10.02
CA GLU A 52 -6.17 17.97 9.56
C GLU A 52 -6.74 17.97 8.13
N LYS A 53 -7.60 18.94 7.80
CA LYS A 53 -8.09 19.15 6.43
C LYS A 53 -6.95 19.49 5.46
N SER A 54 -6.07 20.41 5.84
CA SER A 54 -4.90 20.76 5.03
C SER A 54 -4.02 19.55 4.77
N TYR A 55 -3.87 18.67 5.75
CA TYR A 55 -3.14 17.43 5.56
C TYR A 55 -3.83 16.53 4.52
N LEU A 56 -5.14 16.30 4.59
CA LEU A 56 -5.84 15.43 3.62
C LEU A 56 -5.73 15.95 2.19
N ILE A 57 -5.69 17.29 2.01
CA ILE A 57 -5.43 17.91 0.71
C ILE A 57 -4.02 17.59 0.20
N HIS A 58 -3.02 17.66 1.07
CA HIS A 58 -1.64 17.32 0.71
C HIS A 58 -1.46 15.83 0.45
N HIS A 59 -2.11 14.98 1.24
CA HIS A 59 -2.14 13.53 1.05
C HIS A 59 -2.68 13.20 -0.35
N ALA A 60 -3.87 13.69 -0.70
CA ALA A 60 -4.42 13.51 -2.05
C ALA A 60 -3.51 14.05 -3.17
N SER A 61 -2.81 15.17 -2.91
CA SER A 61 -1.85 15.73 -3.87
C SER A 61 -0.62 14.84 -4.05
N ASP A 62 -0.13 14.21 -2.99
CA ASP A 62 1.00 13.30 -3.03
C ASP A 62 0.61 12.02 -3.80
N GLU A 63 -0.62 11.51 -3.63
CA GLU A 63 -1.08 10.32 -4.37
C GLU A 63 -1.26 10.56 -5.86
N VAL A 64 -1.60 11.78 -6.29
CA VAL A 64 -1.57 12.14 -7.72
C VAL A 64 -0.14 12.01 -8.28
N VAL A 65 0.86 12.38 -7.49
CA VAL A 65 2.27 12.24 -7.88
C VAL A 65 2.68 10.77 -7.87
N HIS A 66 2.33 10.00 -6.84
CA HIS A 66 2.63 8.58 -6.76
C HIS A 66 2.00 7.79 -7.90
N ALA A 67 0.72 8.01 -8.22
CA ALA A 67 0.05 7.40 -9.36
C ALA A 67 0.82 7.67 -10.66
N ARG A 68 1.23 8.92 -10.89
CA ARG A 68 2.05 9.25 -12.06
C ARG A 68 3.38 8.49 -12.06
N LEU A 69 4.07 8.40 -10.91
CA LEU A 69 5.36 7.69 -10.81
C LEU A 69 5.22 6.18 -11.06
N PHE A 70 4.13 5.54 -10.64
CA PHE A 70 3.88 4.13 -10.95
C PHE A 70 3.61 3.92 -12.44
N LYS A 71 2.84 4.80 -13.08
CA LYS A 71 2.65 4.80 -14.54
C LYS A 71 3.99 4.97 -15.28
N GLU A 72 4.78 5.97 -14.91
CA GLU A 72 6.11 6.21 -15.48
C GLU A 72 7.06 5.01 -15.26
N GLY A 73 6.88 4.28 -14.15
CA GLY A 73 7.60 3.04 -13.87
C GLY A 73 7.37 1.96 -14.93
N VAL A 74 6.12 1.74 -15.34
CA VAL A 74 5.78 0.82 -16.44
C VAL A 74 6.37 1.30 -17.76
N GLU A 75 6.30 2.60 -18.03
CA GLU A 75 6.86 3.18 -19.26
C GLU A 75 8.39 3.01 -19.34
N ARG A 76 9.08 3.12 -18.20
CA ARG A 76 10.51 2.83 -18.08
C ARG A 76 10.85 1.37 -18.36
N LEU A 77 9.93 0.43 -18.11
CA LEU A 77 10.14 -0.97 -18.48
C LEU A 77 10.19 -1.17 -20.01
N GLY A 78 9.71 -0.19 -20.79
CA GLY A 78 9.57 -0.29 -22.25
C GLY A 78 8.20 -0.76 -22.71
N LEU A 79 7.17 -0.62 -21.86
CA LEU A 79 5.77 -0.79 -22.22
C LEU A 79 5.10 0.58 -22.42
N VAL A 80 3.97 0.59 -23.13
CA VAL A 80 3.11 1.77 -23.22
C VAL A 80 1.94 1.54 -22.29
N TRP A 81 1.71 2.46 -21.35
CA TRP A 81 0.70 2.30 -20.30
C TRP A 81 -0.69 1.96 -20.87
N ASP A 82 -1.13 2.71 -21.87
CA ASP A 82 -2.47 2.57 -22.43
C ASP A 82 -2.64 1.36 -23.38
N GLU A 83 -1.59 0.54 -23.59
CA GLU A 83 -1.59 -0.55 -24.57
C GLU A 83 -1.60 -1.97 -23.95
N PHE A 84 -1.38 -2.11 -22.65
CA PHE A 84 -1.38 -3.43 -21.99
C PHE A 84 -2.66 -3.69 -21.19
N ASP A 85 -3.03 -4.96 -21.06
CA ASP A 85 -4.26 -5.38 -20.38
C ASP A 85 -4.17 -5.13 -18.88
N HIS A 86 -4.75 -4.03 -18.39
CA HIS A 86 -4.79 -3.71 -16.97
C HIS A 86 -5.60 -4.75 -16.18
N ASP A 87 -6.72 -5.23 -16.71
CA ASP A 87 -7.62 -6.10 -15.96
C ASP A 87 -6.94 -7.44 -15.62
N LYS A 88 -6.05 -7.92 -16.48
CA LYS A 88 -5.20 -9.10 -16.22
C LYS A 88 -4.43 -9.00 -14.89
N TYR A 89 -4.01 -7.80 -14.51
CA TYR A 89 -3.07 -7.58 -13.41
C TYR A 89 -3.73 -7.01 -12.15
N ARG A 90 -5.03 -6.72 -12.16
CA ARG A 90 -5.74 -6.27 -10.96
C ARG A 90 -5.90 -7.38 -9.94
N ILE A 91 -5.76 -7.05 -8.66
CA ILE A 91 -5.97 -7.96 -7.53
C ILE A 91 -7.31 -7.65 -6.85
N ASP A 92 -8.25 -8.59 -6.94
CA ASP A 92 -9.59 -8.50 -6.34
C ASP A 92 -9.59 -8.11 -4.85
N ASP A 93 -8.63 -8.60 -4.08
CA ASP A 93 -8.49 -8.28 -2.65
C ASP A 93 -8.33 -6.77 -2.41
N ILE A 94 -7.48 -6.13 -3.21
CA ILE A 94 -7.17 -4.70 -3.10
C ILE A 94 -8.43 -3.89 -3.36
N ASP A 95 -9.15 -4.21 -4.44
CA ASP A 95 -10.41 -3.56 -4.80
C ASP A 95 -11.48 -3.70 -3.71
N ARG A 96 -11.58 -4.89 -3.08
CA ARG A 96 -12.52 -5.14 -1.99
C ARG A 96 -12.16 -4.35 -0.73
N ARG A 97 -10.87 -4.23 -0.41
CA ARG A 97 -10.40 -3.45 0.76
C ARG A 97 -10.68 -1.96 0.57
N PHE A 98 -10.36 -1.38 -0.57
CA PHE A 98 -10.65 0.03 -0.84
C PHE A 98 -12.15 0.31 -0.85
N ARG A 99 -12.96 -0.59 -1.44
CA ARG A 99 -14.42 -0.48 -1.37
C ARG A 99 -14.94 -0.46 0.07
N LYS A 100 -14.46 -1.37 0.93
CA LYS A 100 -14.82 -1.41 2.35
C LYS A 100 -14.54 -0.07 3.05
N LEU A 101 -13.37 0.52 2.78
CA LEU A 101 -13.00 1.84 3.33
C LEU A 101 -13.87 2.97 2.76
N TYR A 102 -14.17 2.90 1.46
CA TYR A 102 -15.01 3.88 0.79
C TYR A 102 -16.46 3.83 1.26
N GLU A 103 -16.95 2.69 1.71
CA GLU A 103 -18.29 2.53 2.25
C GLU A 103 -18.36 2.81 3.76
N SER A 104 -17.23 2.81 4.48
CA SER A 104 -17.21 3.08 5.92
C SER A 104 -17.45 4.56 6.22
N ASP A 105 -18.46 4.87 7.03
CA ASP A 105 -18.68 6.22 7.60
C ASP A 105 -17.96 6.40 8.96
N ASP A 106 -17.19 5.42 9.42
CA ASP A 106 -16.41 5.53 10.67
C ASP A 106 -14.97 5.98 10.38
N GLU A 107 -14.63 7.18 10.86
CA GLU A 107 -13.32 7.78 10.63
C GLU A 107 -12.18 6.96 11.25
N ILE A 108 -12.40 6.29 12.38
CA ILE A 108 -11.35 5.46 12.99
C ILE A 108 -11.05 4.23 12.14
N GLU A 109 -12.06 3.65 11.48
CA GLU A 109 -11.86 2.53 10.55
C GLU A 109 -11.00 2.96 9.36
N VAL A 110 -11.29 4.14 8.81
CA VAL A 110 -10.56 4.68 7.66
C VAL A 110 -9.11 4.95 8.04
N LEU A 111 -8.85 5.60 9.17
CA LEU A 111 -7.47 5.86 9.61
C LEU A 111 -6.68 4.57 9.87
N ILE A 112 -7.29 3.57 10.49
CA ILE A 112 -6.64 2.28 10.74
C ILE A 112 -6.40 1.54 9.42
N GLY A 113 -7.43 1.41 8.59
CA GLY A 113 -7.39 0.58 7.39
C GLY A 113 -6.59 1.18 6.25
N LEU A 114 -6.68 2.51 6.04
CA LEU A 114 -5.89 3.21 5.03
C LEU A 114 -4.49 3.51 5.54
N ASN A 115 -4.36 4.48 6.47
CA ASN A 115 -3.05 5.06 6.78
C ASN A 115 -2.12 4.12 7.53
N LEU A 116 -2.68 3.29 8.39
CA LEU A 116 -1.89 2.44 9.27
C LEU A 116 -1.71 1.04 8.70
N TYR A 117 -2.74 0.49 8.05
CA TYR A 117 -2.70 -0.86 7.50
C TYR A 117 -2.26 -0.90 6.03
N ALA A 118 -3.02 -0.30 5.11
CA ALA A 118 -2.70 -0.34 3.69
C ALA A 118 -1.37 0.39 3.39
N GLU A 119 -1.26 1.66 3.77
CA GLU A 119 -0.05 2.47 3.55
C GLU A 119 1.07 2.07 4.53
N GLY A 120 0.74 2.06 5.83
CA GLY A 120 1.71 1.93 6.91
C GLY A 120 2.29 0.52 7.11
N VAL A 121 1.62 -0.53 6.65
CA VAL A 121 2.06 -1.92 6.80
C VAL A 121 2.35 -2.57 5.46
N LEU A 122 1.34 -2.72 4.60
CA LEU A 122 1.47 -3.47 3.36
C LEU A 122 2.37 -2.74 2.34
N ALA A 123 1.98 -1.52 1.96
CA ALA A 123 2.71 -0.72 0.98
C ALA A 123 4.14 -0.43 1.45
N MET A 124 4.31 -0.02 2.71
CA MET A 124 5.62 0.34 3.26
C MET A 124 6.65 -0.80 3.17
N GLU A 125 6.26 -2.03 3.48
CA GLU A 125 7.19 -3.17 3.40
C GLU A 125 7.50 -3.55 1.94
N GLU A 126 6.48 -3.56 1.08
CA GLU A 126 6.63 -3.87 -0.34
C GLU A 126 7.51 -2.82 -1.06
N LEU A 127 7.22 -1.52 -0.89
CA LEU A 127 8.02 -0.42 -1.43
C LEU A 127 9.47 -0.48 -0.95
N HIS A 128 9.68 -0.76 0.34
CA HIS A 128 11.01 -0.85 0.92
C HIS A 128 11.83 -1.98 0.31
N GLN A 129 11.28 -3.20 0.25
CA GLN A 129 12.02 -4.37 -0.22
C GLN A 129 12.26 -4.33 -1.72
N LEU A 130 11.24 -4.03 -2.52
CA LEU A 130 11.37 -3.98 -3.98
C LEU A 130 12.30 -2.85 -4.43
N GLY A 131 12.17 -1.67 -3.83
CA GLY A 131 13.07 -0.53 -4.11
C GLY A 131 14.52 -0.80 -3.74
N ARG A 132 14.77 -1.56 -2.66
CA ARG A 132 16.13 -1.93 -2.23
C ARG A 132 16.74 -3.06 -3.07
N ASN A 133 15.97 -4.10 -3.34
CA ASN A 133 16.49 -5.34 -3.92
C ASN A 133 16.54 -5.30 -5.44
N LYS A 134 15.60 -4.59 -6.08
CA LYS A 134 15.50 -4.44 -7.54
C LYS A 134 15.34 -2.97 -7.95
N PRO A 135 16.22 -2.05 -7.52
CA PRO A 135 16.11 -0.60 -7.79
C PRO A 135 16.07 -0.26 -9.28
N LYS A 136 16.64 -1.11 -10.13
CA LYS A 136 16.58 -0.95 -11.58
C LYS A 136 15.16 -1.13 -12.14
N TYR A 137 14.37 -2.02 -11.53
CA TYR A 137 12.98 -2.29 -11.94
C TYR A 137 12.00 -1.41 -11.18
N PHE A 138 12.36 -0.92 -9.99
CA PHE A 138 11.53 -0.10 -9.11
C PHE A 138 12.25 1.19 -8.64
N PRO A 139 12.65 2.09 -9.55
CA PRO A 139 13.55 3.20 -9.22
C PRO A 139 12.94 4.26 -8.29
N GLU A 140 11.63 4.47 -8.34
CA GLU A 140 10.95 5.51 -7.55
C GLU A 140 10.46 4.98 -6.19
N PHE A 141 10.53 3.67 -5.93
CA PHE A 141 9.89 3.06 -4.75
C PHE A 141 10.49 3.57 -3.44
N SER A 142 11.81 3.74 -3.37
CA SER A 142 12.46 4.32 -2.18
C SER A 142 12.11 5.79 -1.97
N ARG A 143 11.68 6.52 -3.00
CA ARG A 143 11.20 7.89 -2.86
C ARG A 143 9.77 7.89 -2.29
N ILE A 144 8.87 7.14 -2.92
CA ILE A 144 7.48 6.99 -2.51
C ILE A 144 7.41 6.50 -1.06
N GLU A 145 8.20 5.48 -0.70
CA GLU A 145 8.31 4.96 0.67
C GLU A 145 8.60 6.05 1.72
N ARG A 146 9.47 7.02 1.39
CA ARG A 146 9.76 8.13 2.32
C ARG A 146 8.63 9.13 2.38
N GLU A 147 7.95 9.37 1.27
CA GLU A 147 6.82 10.28 1.17
C GLU A 147 5.63 9.73 1.99
N GLU A 148 5.35 8.43 1.89
CA GLU A 148 4.32 7.67 2.65
C GLU A 148 4.50 7.69 4.17
N ARG A 149 5.74 7.84 4.68
CA ARG A 149 5.96 7.93 6.14
C ARG A 149 5.26 9.15 6.75
N ARG A 150 5.09 10.22 5.97
CA ARG A 150 4.32 11.38 6.42
C ARG A 150 2.85 11.02 6.57
N HIS A 151 2.34 10.14 5.70
CA HIS A 151 0.95 9.72 5.73
C HIS A 151 0.61 8.88 6.96
N MET A 152 1.45 7.87 7.22
CA MET A 152 1.38 7.10 8.46
C MET A 152 1.47 8.01 9.71
N GLY A 153 2.40 8.97 9.72
CA GLY A 153 2.60 9.86 10.87
C GLY A 153 1.38 10.72 11.20
N PHE A 154 0.67 11.18 10.18
CA PHE A 154 -0.60 11.88 10.37
C PHE A 154 -1.70 10.94 10.84
N GLY A 155 -1.91 9.81 10.15
CA GLY A 155 -2.93 8.82 10.50
C GLY A 155 -2.81 8.39 11.96
N LEU A 156 -1.58 8.15 12.42
CA LEU A 156 -1.30 7.83 13.82
C LEU A 156 -1.70 8.96 14.77
N THR A 157 -1.34 10.20 14.43
CA THR A 157 -1.62 11.39 15.27
C THR A 157 -3.12 11.57 15.45
N VAL A 158 -3.88 11.48 14.37
CA VAL A 158 -5.33 11.64 14.41
C VAL A 158 -5.98 10.46 15.13
N ALA A 159 -5.62 9.23 14.79
CA ALA A 159 -6.20 8.05 15.39
C ALA A 159 -6.01 8.06 16.91
N LYS A 160 -4.81 8.42 17.41
CA LYS A 160 -4.55 8.59 18.85
C LYS A 160 -5.52 9.55 19.51
N ARG A 161 -5.70 10.74 18.93
CA ARG A 161 -6.63 11.74 19.45
C ARG A 161 -8.05 11.18 19.56
N LEU A 162 -8.57 10.59 18.48
CA LEU A 162 -9.94 10.03 18.47
C LEU A 162 -10.13 8.91 19.50
N LEU A 163 -9.11 8.07 19.69
CA LEU A 163 -9.12 6.98 20.67
C LEU A 163 -9.01 7.48 22.13
N GLU A 164 -8.43 8.66 22.35
CA GLU A 164 -8.36 9.31 23.68
C GLU A 164 -9.65 10.06 24.02
N GLU A 165 -10.36 10.56 23.01
CA GLU A 165 -11.61 11.33 23.18
C GLU A 165 -12.83 10.46 23.53
N SER A 166 -12.82 9.17 23.15
CA SER A 166 -14.01 8.30 23.27
C SER A 166 -13.66 6.83 23.47
N GLU A 167 -14.12 6.25 24.58
CA GLU A 167 -13.97 4.82 24.86
C GLU A 167 -14.75 3.95 23.87
N GLU A 168 -15.88 4.45 23.35
CA GLU A 168 -16.62 3.77 22.29
C GLU A 168 -15.79 3.69 21.00
N THR A 169 -15.11 4.78 20.64
CA THR A 169 -14.20 4.82 19.49
C THR A 169 -13.02 3.90 19.70
N ARG A 170 -12.51 3.79 20.93
CA ARG A 170 -11.49 2.79 21.29
C ARG A 170 -11.97 1.37 21.08
N ARG A 171 -13.17 1.03 21.56
CA ARG A 171 -13.75 -0.30 21.38
C ARG A 171 -13.89 -0.67 19.90
N ARG A 172 -14.43 0.24 19.07
CA ARG A 172 -14.52 0.04 17.61
C ARG A 172 -13.14 -0.08 16.97
N GLY A 173 -12.18 0.75 17.38
CA GLY A 173 -10.78 0.66 16.93
C GLY A 173 -10.15 -0.70 17.20
N ILE A 174 -10.41 -1.31 18.35
CA ILE A 174 -9.94 -2.68 18.68
C ILE A 174 -10.60 -3.71 17.75
N GLU A 175 -11.91 -3.60 17.51
CA GLU A 175 -12.62 -4.48 16.57
C GLU A 175 -12.05 -4.39 15.14
N TYR A 176 -11.79 -3.17 14.66
CA TYR A 176 -11.13 -2.96 13.36
C TYR A 176 -9.71 -3.52 13.34
N CYS A 177 -8.93 -3.29 14.40
CA CYS A 177 -7.57 -3.84 14.51
C CYS A 177 -7.56 -5.36 14.41
N LYS A 178 -8.49 -6.05 15.09
CA LYS A 178 -8.65 -7.52 15.00
C LYS A 178 -8.97 -7.96 13.58
N TRP A 179 -9.92 -7.29 12.93
CA TRP A 179 -10.28 -7.60 11.55
C TRP A 179 -9.08 -7.47 10.59
N TYR A 180 -8.30 -6.38 10.69
CA TYR A 180 -7.12 -6.19 9.85
C TYR A 180 -5.97 -7.15 10.18
N GLN A 181 -5.87 -7.61 11.43
CA GLN A 181 -4.92 -8.66 11.81
C GLN A 181 -5.29 -10.00 11.15
N GLU A 182 -6.55 -10.42 11.26
CA GLU A 182 -7.05 -11.64 10.61
C GLU A 182 -6.90 -11.56 9.09
N HIS A 183 -7.22 -10.40 8.51
CA HIS A 183 -6.98 -10.14 7.09
C HIS A 183 -5.50 -10.30 6.73
N LEU A 184 -4.58 -9.70 7.48
CA LEU A 184 -3.14 -9.80 7.21
C LEU A 184 -2.65 -11.25 7.24
N ASP A 185 -3.09 -12.03 8.21
CA ASP A 185 -2.67 -13.44 8.32
C ASP A 185 -3.20 -14.29 7.17
N ASN A 186 -4.44 -14.05 6.73
CA ASN A 186 -5.00 -14.69 5.55
C ASN A 186 -4.31 -14.23 4.26
N TYR A 187 -3.99 -12.94 4.14
CA TYR A 187 -3.33 -12.35 2.98
C TYR A 187 -1.91 -12.92 2.79
N LEU A 188 -1.10 -12.94 3.87
CA LEU A 188 0.28 -13.44 3.83
C LEU A 188 0.37 -14.97 3.82
N GLY A 189 -0.58 -15.66 4.46
CA GLY A 189 -0.60 -17.12 4.59
C GLY A 189 -1.40 -17.85 3.52
N GLY A 190 -2.26 -17.14 2.78
CA GLY A 190 -3.19 -17.70 1.79
C GLY A 190 -2.66 -17.60 0.37
N GLU A 191 -3.45 -16.99 -0.51
CA GLU A 191 -3.27 -16.99 -1.97
C GLU A 191 -1.92 -16.40 -2.42
N LEU A 192 -1.38 -15.40 -1.70
CA LEU A 192 -0.11 -14.77 -2.06
C LEU A 192 1.12 -15.52 -1.57
N SER A 193 0.97 -16.51 -0.69
CA SER A 193 2.11 -17.24 -0.11
C SER A 193 3.03 -17.83 -1.19
N GLN A 194 2.45 -18.41 -2.24
CA GLN A 194 3.19 -18.99 -3.36
C GLN A 194 3.94 -17.92 -4.17
N THR A 195 3.28 -16.80 -4.47
CA THR A 195 3.90 -15.67 -5.18
C THR A 195 5.03 -15.04 -4.36
N ILE A 196 4.85 -14.90 -3.05
CA ILE A 196 5.89 -14.40 -2.14
C ILE A 196 7.07 -15.37 -2.09
N SER A 197 6.83 -16.68 -1.95
CA SER A 197 7.90 -17.68 -1.98
C SER A 197 8.73 -17.61 -3.27
N TRP A 198 8.06 -17.51 -4.42
CA TRP A 198 8.74 -17.33 -5.70
C TRP A 198 9.52 -16.01 -5.78
N ALA A 199 8.92 -14.90 -5.31
CA ALA A 199 9.58 -13.59 -5.28
C ALA A 199 10.83 -13.58 -4.38
N ILE A 200 10.86 -14.39 -3.32
CA ILE A 200 12.04 -14.62 -2.47
C ILE A 200 13.13 -15.34 -3.27
N GLU A 201 12.79 -16.43 -3.95
CA GLU A 201 13.74 -17.22 -4.75
C GLU A 201 14.39 -16.38 -5.86
N GLU A 202 13.62 -15.50 -6.49
CA GLU A 202 14.09 -14.57 -7.52
C GLU A 202 14.77 -13.30 -6.97
N GLY A 203 14.82 -13.16 -5.64
CA GLY A 203 15.46 -12.06 -4.94
C GLY A 203 14.76 -10.71 -5.10
N PHE A 204 13.46 -10.70 -5.38
CA PHE A 204 12.63 -9.48 -5.36
C PHE A 204 12.40 -9.02 -3.92
N VAL A 205 12.11 -9.96 -3.03
CA VAL A 205 11.97 -9.72 -1.58
C VAL A 205 12.87 -10.69 -0.81
N GLU A 206 13.14 -10.39 0.46
CA GLU A 206 13.93 -11.24 1.35
C GLU A 206 13.05 -12.28 2.05
N ALA A 207 13.68 -13.36 2.53
CA ALA A 207 13.00 -14.44 3.23
C ALA A 207 12.25 -13.99 4.50
N ASP A 208 12.59 -12.81 5.03
CA ASP A 208 11.93 -12.22 6.19
C ASP A 208 10.77 -11.26 5.83
N TYR A 209 10.34 -11.18 4.57
CA TYR A 209 9.22 -10.33 4.14
C TYR A 209 7.95 -10.54 4.98
N ILE A 210 7.50 -11.79 5.12
CA ILE A 210 6.31 -12.14 5.91
C ILE A 210 6.48 -11.77 7.40
N PRO A 211 7.54 -12.23 8.11
CA PRO A 211 7.70 -11.88 9.51
C PRO A 211 7.90 -10.38 9.74
N ARG A 212 8.56 -9.65 8.83
CA ARG A 212 8.67 -8.18 8.90
C ARG A 212 7.34 -7.48 8.73
N THR A 213 6.53 -7.90 7.75
CA THR A 213 5.20 -7.32 7.53
C THR A 213 4.31 -7.51 8.76
N ARG A 214 4.34 -8.70 9.38
CA ARG A 214 3.64 -8.97 10.65
C ARG A 214 4.18 -8.13 11.81
N ALA A 215 5.49 -8.03 11.96
CA ALA A 215 6.10 -7.22 13.00
C ALA A 215 5.71 -5.74 12.86
N ARG A 216 5.72 -5.22 11.62
CA ARG A 216 5.29 -3.86 11.30
C ARG A 216 3.84 -3.60 11.67
N PHE A 217 2.94 -4.57 11.45
CA PHE A 217 1.56 -4.48 11.94
C PHE A 217 1.52 -4.33 13.46
N GLY A 218 2.22 -5.21 14.18
CA GLY A 218 2.31 -5.18 15.64
C GLY A 218 2.86 -3.84 16.16
N GLU A 219 3.95 -3.35 15.58
CA GLU A 219 4.56 -2.06 15.92
C GLU A 219 3.65 -0.87 15.62
N THR A 220 2.86 -0.93 14.55
CA THR A 220 1.97 0.16 14.15
C THR A 220 0.74 0.22 15.05
N MET A 221 0.09 -0.91 15.29
CA MET A 221 -1.13 -0.97 16.11
C MET A 221 -0.84 -0.84 17.62
N SER A 222 0.33 -1.30 18.10
CA SER A 222 0.74 -1.08 19.49
C SER A 222 0.92 0.39 19.83
N LYS A 223 1.35 1.23 18.88
CA LYS A 223 1.44 2.69 19.09
C LYS A 223 0.09 3.33 19.39
N LEU A 224 -1.02 2.71 18.98
CA LEU A 224 -2.37 3.16 19.28
C LEU A 224 -2.96 2.53 20.56
N GLY A 225 -2.29 1.53 21.14
CA GLY A 225 -2.83 0.75 22.25
C GLY A 225 -4.07 -0.06 21.85
N LEU A 226 -4.11 -0.55 20.60
CA LEU A 226 -5.23 -1.34 20.06
C LEU A 226 -4.99 -2.86 20.08
N LEU A 227 -3.75 -3.29 20.31
CA LEU A 227 -3.46 -4.70 20.52
C LEU A 227 -3.88 -5.08 21.93
N GLU A 228 -4.75 -6.08 22.05
CA GLU A 228 -5.03 -6.70 23.34
C GLU A 228 -3.76 -7.39 23.85
N ALA A 229 -3.53 -7.30 25.17
CA ALA A 229 -2.44 -7.97 25.87
C ALA A 229 -2.71 -9.46 26.07
#